data_AF-W7SGL3-F1
#
_entry.id   AF-W7SGL3-F1
#
_cell.length_a   1.000
_cell.length_b   1.000
_cell.length_c   1.000
_cell.angle_alpha   90.00
_cell.angle_beta   90.00
_cell.angle_gamma   90.00
#
_symmetry.space_group_name_H-M   'P 1'
#
loop_
_entity.id
_entity.type
_entity.pdbx_description
1 polymer ?
#
loop_
_entity_poly.entity_id
_entity_poly.type
_entity_poly.pdbx_seq_one_letter_code
_entity_poly.pdbx_strand_id
1 'polypeptide(L)'
;MKTTRGVLGLLGLAALVWGLWMAYPMTKDIYQWFIGPPLLDDAIVLPVVGVLSLGVARLAGTAWRWPLHFGIGATALIVYLAITEAWRPYGFPPKPGLHDRDYVMDTLITLVVLWAVVVIAGLLRARAARRRQDRGTDPDVERQEGALPDKAGA
;
A
#
# COMPACT_ATOMS: atom_id res chain seq x y z
N MET A 1 -19.27 -43.78 2.69
CA MET A 1 -18.35 -42.61 2.72
C MET A 1 -17.60 -42.40 1.39
N LYS A 2 -16.90 -43.40 0.83
CA LYS A 2 -16.17 -43.24 -0.45
C LYS A 2 -17.07 -42.88 -1.64
N THR A 3 -18.23 -43.52 -1.74
CA THR A 3 -19.26 -43.25 -2.77
C THR A 3 -19.82 -41.84 -2.68
N THR A 4 -20.21 -41.37 -1.49
CA THR A 4 -20.69 -39.99 -1.27
C THR A 4 -19.66 -38.95 -1.70
N ARG A 5 -18.37 -39.16 -1.34
CA ARG A 5 -17.28 -38.26 -1.75
C ARG A 5 -17.06 -38.27 -3.27
N GLY A 6 -17.19 -39.44 -3.90
CA GLY A 6 -17.11 -39.56 -5.36
C GLY A 6 -18.24 -38.82 -6.08
N VAL A 7 -19.48 -38.95 -5.60
CA VAL A 7 -20.65 -38.26 -6.17
C VAL A 7 -20.52 -36.74 -6.02
N LEU A 8 -20.12 -36.26 -4.83
CA LEU A 8 -19.88 -34.83 -4.61
C LEU A 8 -18.75 -34.30 -5.50
N GLY A 9 -17.67 -35.08 -5.67
CA GLY A 9 -16.58 -34.73 -6.58
C GLY A 9 -17.04 -34.63 -8.04
N LEU A 10 -17.85 -35.57 -8.50
CA LEU A 10 -18.43 -35.55 -9.86
C LEU A 10 -19.38 -34.36 -10.06
N LEU A 11 -20.23 -34.04 -9.08
CA LEU A 11 -21.10 -32.88 -9.14
C LEU A 11 -20.30 -31.57 -9.16
N GLY A 12 -19.23 -31.48 -8.37
CA GLY A 12 -18.33 -30.32 -8.38
C GLY A 12 -17.63 -30.14 -9.74
N LEU A 13 -17.15 -31.23 -10.34
CA LEU A 13 -16.54 -31.19 -11.68
C LEU A 13 -17.57 -30.79 -12.75
N ALA A 14 -18.79 -31.33 -12.69
CA ALA A 14 -19.86 -30.96 -13.60
C ALA A 14 -20.22 -29.48 -13.47
N ALA A 15 -20.32 -28.96 -12.24
CA ALA A 15 -20.56 -27.54 -11.98
C ALA A 15 -19.40 -26.65 -12.47
N LEU A 16 -18.15 -27.10 -12.32
CA LEU A 16 -16.98 -26.37 -12.81
C LEU A 16 -16.94 -26.32 -14.34
N VAL A 17 -17.17 -27.43 -15.02
CA VAL A 17 -17.26 -27.49 -16.49
C VAL A 17 -18.40 -26.60 -16.99
N TRP A 18 -19.56 -26.66 -16.33
CA TRP A 18 -20.70 -25.80 -16.65
C TRP A 18 -20.38 -24.32 -16.46
N GLY A 19 -19.72 -23.96 -15.36
CA GLY A 19 -19.27 -22.60 -15.08
C GLY A 19 -18.27 -22.10 -16.12
N LEU A 20 -17.28 -22.92 -16.51
CA LEU A 20 -16.32 -22.58 -17.57
C LEU A 20 -17.00 -22.39 -18.93
N TRP A 21 -17.99 -23.23 -19.26
CA TRP A 21 -18.78 -23.09 -20.48
C TRP A 21 -19.56 -21.77 -20.51
N MET A 22 -20.18 -21.39 -19.39
CA MET A 22 -20.87 -20.11 -19.25
C MET A 22 -19.91 -18.91 -19.28
N ALA A 23 -18.69 -19.06 -18.74
CA ALA A 23 -17.66 -18.02 -18.74
C ALA A 23 -16.93 -17.89 -20.08
N TYR A 24 -16.97 -18.90 -20.95
CA TYR A 24 -16.31 -18.90 -22.26
C TYR A 24 -16.59 -17.66 -23.12
N PRO A 25 -17.86 -17.22 -23.33
CA PRO A 25 -18.13 -15.99 -24.08
C PRO A 25 -17.60 -14.72 -23.39
N MET A 26 -17.40 -14.74 -22.07
CA MET A 26 -16.84 -13.63 -21.29
C MET A 26 -15.32 -13.66 -21.20
N THR A 27 -14.63 -14.63 -21.80
CA THR A 27 -13.17 -14.79 -21.67
C THR A 27 -12.42 -13.52 -22.02
N LYS A 28 -12.79 -12.82 -23.10
CA LYS A 28 -12.19 -11.54 -23.47
C LYS A 28 -12.32 -10.51 -22.35
N ASP A 29 -13.50 -10.37 -21.75
CA ASP A 29 -13.74 -9.42 -20.65
C ASP A 29 -13.00 -9.83 -19.37
N ILE A 30 -12.92 -11.13 -19.08
CA ILE A 30 -12.13 -11.69 -17.97
C ILE A 30 -10.65 -11.35 -18.16
N TYR A 31 -10.08 -11.56 -19.35
CA TYR A 31 -8.69 -11.20 -19.60
C TYR A 31 -8.47 -9.69 -19.55
N GLN A 32 -9.38 -8.87 -20.09
CA GLN A 32 -9.23 -7.42 -20.15
C GLN A 32 -9.44 -6.73 -18.81
N TRP A 33 -10.28 -7.26 -17.92
CA TRP A 33 -10.64 -6.60 -16.66
C TRP A 33 -10.20 -7.33 -15.41
N PHE A 34 -10.14 -8.66 -15.44
CA PHE A 34 -9.84 -9.46 -14.25
C PHE A 34 -8.38 -9.91 -14.19
N ILE A 35 -7.77 -10.27 -15.32
CA ILE A 35 -6.39 -10.76 -15.35
C ILE A 35 -5.41 -9.67 -15.77
N GLY A 36 -5.75 -8.91 -16.82
CA GLY A 36 -4.87 -7.91 -17.43
C GLY A 36 -4.42 -6.82 -16.45
N PRO A 37 -5.34 -6.08 -15.80
CA PRO A 37 -4.96 -5.00 -14.90
C PRO A 37 -4.13 -5.48 -13.70
N PRO A 38 -4.53 -6.54 -12.93
CA PRO A 38 -3.69 -7.02 -11.84
C PRO A 38 -2.30 -7.50 -12.28
N LEU A 39 -2.20 -8.15 -13.45
CA LEU A 39 -0.91 -8.59 -13.96
C LEU A 39 -0.02 -7.40 -14.35
N LEU A 40 -0.62 -6.36 -14.96
CA LEU A 40 0.06 -5.11 -15.27
C LEU A 40 0.53 -4.39 -14.00
N ASP A 41 -0.28 -4.41 -12.95
CA ASP A 41 0.03 -3.78 -11.68
C ASP A 41 1.21 -4.45 -10.99
N ASP A 42 1.16 -5.77 -10.88
CA ASP A 42 2.21 -6.54 -10.23
C ASP A 42 3.53 -6.49 -11.00
N ALA A 43 3.46 -6.49 -12.35
CA ALA A 43 4.64 -6.51 -13.20
C ALA A 43 5.26 -5.13 -13.45
N ILE A 44 4.48 -4.04 -13.39
CA ILE A 44 4.94 -2.70 -13.78
C ILE A 44 4.73 -1.68 -12.67
N VAL A 45 3.50 -1.52 -12.20
CA VAL A 45 3.17 -0.44 -11.26
C VAL A 45 3.91 -0.63 -9.94
N LEU A 46 3.84 -1.82 -9.34
CA LEU A 46 4.52 -2.10 -8.07
C LEU A 46 6.05 -1.94 -8.17
N PRO A 47 6.74 -2.48 -9.20
CA PRO A 47 8.17 -2.21 -9.39
C PRO A 47 8.52 -0.73 -9.56
N VAL A 48 7.77 0.01 -10.39
CA VAL A 48 8.03 1.43 -10.62
C VAL A 48 7.84 2.23 -9.33
N VAL A 49 6.72 2.01 -8.63
CA VAL A 49 6.43 2.66 -7.35
C VAL A 49 7.49 2.30 -6.31
N GLY A 50 7.91 1.04 -6.25
CA GLY A 50 8.98 0.57 -5.37
C GLY A 50 10.32 1.26 -5.65
N VAL A 51 10.72 1.37 -6.91
CA VAL A 51 11.96 2.05 -7.33
C VAL A 51 11.90 3.54 -7.01
N LEU A 52 10.81 4.22 -7.34
CA LEU A 52 10.61 5.64 -7.02
C LEU A 52 10.66 5.87 -5.51
N SER A 53 9.95 5.04 -4.76
CA SER A 53 9.91 5.09 -3.30
C SER A 53 11.28 4.89 -2.69
N LEU A 54 12.05 3.93 -3.20
CA LEU A 54 13.42 3.68 -2.77
C LEU A 54 14.35 4.84 -3.13
N GLY A 55 14.23 5.42 -4.33
CA GLY A 55 15.01 6.58 -4.77
C GLY A 55 14.79 7.79 -3.87
N VAL A 56 13.53 8.13 -3.61
CA VAL A 56 13.17 9.27 -2.74
C VAL A 56 13.59 9.02 -1.29
N ALA A 57 13.37 7.81 -0.76
CA ALA A 57 13.74 7.46 0.61
C ALA A 57 15.27 7.41 0.84
N ARG A 58 16.07 7.14 -0.20
CA ARG A 58 17.53 7.19 -0.11
C ARG A 58 18.07 8.62 0.07
N LEU A 59 17.40 9.60 -0.54
CA LEU A 59 17.75 11.02 -0.42
C LEU A 59 17.27 11.62 0.91
N ALA A 60 16.30 10.98 1.56
CA ALA A 60 15.72 11.46 2.80
C ALA A 60 16.42 10.89 4.05
N GLY A 61 16.44 11.67 5.13
CA GLY A 61 16.93 11.21 6.44
C GLY A 61 16.14 10.00 6.96
N THR A 62 16.73 9.21 7.86
CA THR A 62 16.14 7.97 8.40
C THR A 62 14.75 8.17 9.02
N ALA A 63 14.49 9.33 9.61
CA ALA A 63 13.18 9.69 10.17
C ALA A 63 12.06 9.79 9.10
N TRP A 64 12.42 10.12 7.86
CA TRP A 64 11.50 10.40 6.75
C TRP A 64 11.25 9.19 5.84
N ARG A 65 12.10 8.17 5.87
CA ARG A 65 11.99 6.99 4.99
C ARG A 65 10.62 6.34 5.05
N TRP A 66 10.14 6.03 6.26
CA TRP A 66 8.86 5.34 6.45
C TRP A 66 7.65 6.17 6.02
N PRO A 67 7.51 7.45 6.46
CA PRO A 67 6.44 8.31 5.95
C PRO A 67 6.45 8.46 4.42
N LEU A 68 7.63 8.57 3.79
CA LEU A 68 7.75 8.68 2.34
C LEU A 68 7.35 7.39 1.63
N HIS A 69 7.77 6.22 2.13
CA HIS A 69 7.33 4.93 1.59
C HIS A 69 5.80 4.80 1.61
N PHE A 70 5.18 5.14 2.74
CA PHE A 70 3.74 5.13 2.88
C PHE A 70 3.06 6.14 1.94
N GLY A 71 3.54 7.39 1.91
CA GLY A 71 2.96 8.45 1.09
C GLY A 71 3.01 8.14 -0.41
N ILE A 72 4.13 7.61 -0.89
CA ILE A 72 4.31 7.22 -2.29
C ILE A 72 3.42 6.01 -2.64
N GLY A 73 3.39 4.99 -1.79
CA GLY A 73 2.52 3.82 -2.00
C GLY A 73 1.03 4.17 -1.99
N ALA A 74 0.60 4.99 -1.03
CA ALA A 74 -0.78 5.46 -0.94
C ALA A 74 -1.15 6.38 -2.11
N THR A 75 -0.24 7.25 -2.56
CA THR A 75 -0.43 8.08 -3.77
C THR A 75 -0.65 7.20 -4.99
N ALA A 76 0.19 6.18 -5.18
CA ALA A 76 0.05 5.24 -6.29
C ALA A 76 -1.30 4.52 -6.27
N LEU A 77 -1.74 4.05 -5.10
CA LEU A 77 -3.05 3.43 -4.93
C LEU A 77 -4.21 4.39 -5.25
N ILE A 78 -4.17 5.63 -4.75
CA ILE A 78 -5.21 6.64 -5.01
C ILE A 78 -5.29 6.96 -6.51
N VAL A 79 -4.14 7.19 -7.15
CA VAL A 79 -4.09 7.49 -8.59
C VAL A 79 -4.59 6.31 -9.41
N TYR A 80 -4.21 5.09 -9.03
CA TYR A 80 -4.69 3.87 -9.68
C TYR A 80 -6.21 3.76 -9.61
N LEU A 81 -6.79 3.93 -8.41
CA LEU A 81 -8.24 3.91 -8.22
C LEU A 81 -8.92 5.00 -9.06
N ALA A 82 -8.38 6.22 -9.05
CA ALA A 82 -8.91 7.32 -9.84
C ALA A 82 -8.90 7.03 -11.36
N ILE A 83 -7.84 6.40 -11.88
CA ILE A 83 -7.77 5.97 -13.28
C ILE A 83 -8.82 4.89 -13.56
N THR A 84 -8.93 3.88 -12.69
CA THR A 84 -9.91 2.80 -12.90
C THR A 84 -11.35 3.30 -12.87
N GLU A 85 -11.66 4.28 -12.03
CA GLU A 85 -12.96 4.92 -11.98
C GLU A 85 -13.22 5.76 -13.23
N ALA A 86 -12.24 6.55 -13.68
CA ALA A 86 -12.35 7.38 -14.88
C ALA A 86 -12.51 6.57 -16.18
N TRP A 87 -11.95 5.36 -16.25
CA TRP A 87 -11.93 4.53 -17.45
C TRP A 87 -13.15 3.62 -17.59
N ARG A 88 -13.96 3.46 -16.55
CA ARG A 88 -15.08 2.51 -16.56
C ARG A 88 -16.31 3.14 -17.21
N PRO A 89 -16.76 2.69 -18.40
CA PRO A 89 -18.09 3.05 -18.88
C PRO A 89 -19.10 2.45 -17.90
N TYR A 90 -19.88 3.30 -17.24
CA TYR A 90 -20.90 2.84 -16.32
C TYR A 90 -21.93 2.01 -17.10
N GLY A 91 -22.10 0.74 -16.74
CA GLY A 91 -23.10 -0.16 -17.34
C GLY A 91 -24.55 0.18 -16.98
N PHE A 92 -24.77 1.31 -16.29
CA PHE A 92 -26.07 1.79 -15.83
C PHE A 92 -26.24 3.26 -16.19
N PRO A 93 -27.47 3.74 -16.40
CA PRO A 93 -27.74 5.15 -16.64
C PRO A 93 -27.09 6.01 -15.55
N PRO A 94 -26.42 7.12 -15.90
CA PRO A 94 -25.77 7.98 -14.93
C PRO A 94 -26.81 8.43 -13.88
N LYS A 95 -26.53 8.10 -12.62
CA LYS A 95 -27.35 8.55 -11.50
C LYS A 95 -27.04 10.02 -11.22
N PRO A 96 -28.05 10.90 -11.20
CA PRO A 96 -27.87 12.31 -10.83
C PRO A 96 -27.16 12.42 -9.47
N GLY A 97 -26.17 13.29 -9.37
CA GLY A 97 -25.39 13.55 -8.15
C GLY A 97 -24.20 12.63 -7.91
N LEU A 98 -24.15 11.41 -8.48
CA LEU A 98 -22.97 10.55 -8.38
C LEU A 98 -21.99 10.79 -9.53
N HIS A 99 -22.51 10.98 -10.74
CA HIS A 99 -21.71 11.15 -11.96
C HIS A 99 -21.42 12.63 -12.28
N ASP A 100 -22.05 13.56 -11.58
CA ASP A 100 -21.85 15.01 -11.74
C ASP A 100 -20.67 15.53 -10.89
N ARG A 101 -19.99 14.63 -10.17
CA ARG A 101 -18.92 14.96 -9.24
C ARG A 101 -17.60 15.16 -9.99
N ASP A 102 -16.85 16.20 -9.61
CA ASP A 102 -15.52 16.45 -10.15
C ASP A 102 -14.50 15.50 -9.50
N TYR A 103 -14.42 14.29 -10.06
CA TYR A 103 -13.52 13.23 -9.62
C TYR A 103 -12.05 13.65 -9.60
N VAL A 104 -11.65 14.57 -10.49
CA VAL A 104 -10.28 15.08 -10.53
C VAL A 104 -10.02 15.95 -9.30
N MET A 105 -10.92 16.88 -9.01
CA MET A 105 -10.83 17.76 -7.85
C MET A 105 -10.80 16.95 -6.54
N ASP A 106 -11.68 15.97 -6.40
CA ASP A 106 -11.73 15.11 -5.22
C ASP A 106 -10.46 14.28 -5.02
N THR A 107 -9.90 13.76 -6.10
CA THR A 107 -8.62 13.04 -6.08
C THR A 107 -7.49 13.96 -5.63
N LEU A 108 -7.44 15.19 -6.17
CA LEU A 108 -6.44 16.19 -5.78
C LEU A 108 -6.55 16.56 -4.30
N ILE A 109 -7.77 16.80 -3.80
CA ILE A 109 -8.02 17.07 -2.38
C ILE A 109 -7.52 15.89 -1.52
N THR A 110 -7.83 14.66 -1.91
CA THR A 110 -7.41 13.45 -1.20
C THR A 110 -5.88 13.36 -1.14
N LEU A 111 -5.19 13.64 -2.24
CA LEU A 111 -3.73 13.66 -2.30
C LEU A 111 -3.14 14.77 -1.41
N VAL A 112 -3.72 15.97 -1.40
CA VAL A 112 -3.28 17.07 -0.52
C VAL A 112 -3.38 16.66 0.94
N VAL A 113 -4.51 16.07 1.35
CA VAL A 113 -4.71 15.60 2.73
C VAL A 113 -3.71 14.49 3.08
N LEU A 114 -3.51 13.51 2.19
CA LEU A 114 -2.53 12.44 2.38
C LEU A 114 -1.13 13.01 2.63
N TRP A 115 -0.67 13.93 1.79
CA TRP A 115 0.66 14.50 1.91
C TRP A 115 0.81 15.38 3.15
N ALA A 116 -0.25 16.08 3.57
CA ALA A 116 -0.25 16.78 4.86
C ALA A 116 0.01 15.80 6.02
N VAL A 117 -0.66 14.64 6.03
CA VAL A 117 -0.44 13.59 7.04
C VAL A 117 1.00 13.05 6.99
N VAL A 118 1.52 12.80 5.79
CA VAL A 118 2.91 12.32 5.59
C VAL A 118 3.93 13.33 6.14
N VAL A 119 3.75 14.62 5.84
CA VAL A 119 4.63 15.68 6.35
C VAL A 119 4.56 15.77 7.87
N ILE A 120 3.35 15.77 8.44
CA ILE A 120 3.16 15.80 9.90
C ILE A 120 3.86 14.61 10.56
N ALA A 121 3.66 13.39 10.03
CA ALA A 121 4.30 12.18 10.55
C ALA A 121 5.83 12.24 10.45
N GLY A 122 6.37 12.74 9.34
CA GLY A 122 7.81 12.96 9.15
C GLY A 122 8.39 13.95 10.16
N LEU A 123 7.72 15.08 10.38
CA LEU A 123 8.13 16.09 11.36
C LEU A 123 8.11 15.54 12.79
N LEU A 124 7.06 14.81 13.17
CA LEU A 124 6.95 14.20 14.50
C LEU A 124 8.08 13.18 14.74
N ARG A 125 8.37 12.33 13.75
CA ARG A 125 9.47 11.35 13.83
C ARG A 125 10.83 12.03 13.89
N ALA A 126 11.05 13.06 13.09
CA ALA A 126 12.30 13.82 13.11
C ALA A 126 12.53 14.50 14.46
N ARG A 127 11.49 15.07 15.08
CA ARG A 127 11.56 15.65 16.43
C ARG A 127 11.86 14.59 17.49
N ALA A 128 11.22 13.41 17.42
CA ALA A 128 11.47 12.32 18.34
C ALA A 128 12.90 11.77 18.25
N ALA A 129 13.45 11.67 17.04
CA ALA A 129 14.84 11.23 16.83
C ALA A 129 15.86 12.17 17.46
N ARG A 130 15.68 13.49 17.31
CA ARG A 130 16.55 14.50 17.93
C ARG A 130 16.55 14.41 19.46
N ARG A 131 15.36 14.31 20.07
CA ARG A 131 15.24 14.16 21.54
C ARG A 131 15.93 12.92 22.11
N ARG A 132 16.05 11.85 21.33
CA ARG A 132 16.76 10.64 21.75
C ARG A 132 18.28 10.83 21.71
N GLN A 133 18.79 11.57 20.73
CA GLN A 133 20.21 11.92 20.66
C GLN A 133 20.60 12.80 21.85
N ASP A 134 19.80 13.83 22.15
CA ASP A 134 20.09 14.75 23.26
C ASP A 134 20.16 14.05 24.63
N ARG A 135 19.36 12.98 24.85
CA ARG A 135 19.40 12.16 26.07
C ARG A 135 20.59 11.20 26.15
N GLY A 136 21.14 10.77 25.03
CA GLY A 136 22.27 9.83 24.99
C GLY A 136 23.62 10.50 25.26
N THR A 137 23.70 11.82 25.07
CA THR A 137 24.87 12.66 25.34
C THR A 137 24.88 13.30 26.73
N ASP A 138 24.06 12.81 27.67
CA ASP A 138 24.04 13.34 29.04
C ASP A 138 25.36 12.95 29.76
N PRO A 139 26.25 13.91 30.09
CA PRO A 139 27.57 13.64 30.69
C PRO A 139 27.49 13.01 32.10
N ASP A 140 26.31 13.01 32.73
CA ASP A 140 26.09 12.38 34.02
C ASP A 140 26.12 10.84 33.95
N VAL A 141 25.87 10.22 32.79
CA VAL A 141 26.00 8.76 32.61
C VAL A 141 27.47 8.33 32.55
N GLU A 142 28.32 9.08 31.83
CA GLU A 142 29.77 8.83 31.77
C GLU A 142 30.43 9.00 33.16
N ARG A 143 29.93 9.94 33.97
CA ARG A 143 30.43 10.17 35.32
C ARG A 143 30.02 9.07 36.30
N GLN A 144 28.92 8.34 36.04
CA GLN A 144 28.51 7.19 36.86
C GLN A 144 29.25 5.90 36.52
N GLU A 145 29.63 5.66 35.25
CA GLU A 145 30.45 4.50 34.87
C GLU A 145 31.92 4.66 35.28
N GLY A 146 32.48 5.87 35.23
CA GLY A 146 33.84 6.15 35.71
C GLY A 146 33.99 6.15 37.24
N ALA A 147 32.89 6.15 37.99
CA ALA A 147 32.89 6.22 39.46
C ALA A 147 32.68 4.85 40.14
N LEU A 148 32.64 3.74 39.40
CA LEU A 148 32.63 2.41 40.00
C LEU A 148 34.06 2.09 40.50
N PRO A 149 34.33 2.11 41.82
CA PRO A 149 35.64 1.76 42.32
C PRO A 149 35.90 0.28 42.02
N ASP A 150 37.07 0.01 41.45
CA ASP A 150 37.71 -1.29 41.31
C ASP A 150 37.81 -1.95 42.69
N LYS A 151 36.72 -2.59 43.13
CA LYS A 151 36.71 -3.35 44.37
C LYS A 151 37.24 -4.74 44.09
N ALA A 152 38.56 -4.80 44.25
CA ALA A 152 39.30 -5.84 44.95
C ALA A 152 39.23 -7.24 44.34
N GLY A 153 40.24 -7.53 43.51
CA GLY A 153 40.84 -8.85 43.48
C GLY A 153 41.28 -9.26 44.89
N ALA A 154 40.76 -10.41 45.30
CA ALA A 154 41.15 -11.17 46.49
C ALA A 154 42.48 -11.91 46.27
#